data_AF-A0A453I7X8-F1
#
_entry.id   AF-A0A453I7X8-F1
#
_cell.length_a   1.000
_cell.length_b   1.000
_cell.length_c   1.000
_cell.angle_alpha   90.00
_cell.angle_beta   90.00
_cell.angle_gamma   90.00
#
_symmetry.space_group_name_H-M   'P 1'
#
loop_
_entity.id
_entity.type
_entity.pdbx_description
1 polymer ?
#
loop_
_entity_poly.entity_id
_entity_poly.type
_entity_poly.pdbx_seq_one_letter_code
_entity_poly.pdbx_strand_id
1 'polypeptide(L)'
;RAALAPASPPLESPPLEEPPATPPLPEVASAAAGPEQDPVVLQNEQLEGLKAGLEAVRSREESPEEKEAWWLLNRAVVNYCGSAVGTVAANDPSTANHMLNYDQIFIRDFVPSAIAFLLRGESDIVKNFLLHTLQLQSWEKTVDCYSPGQGLMPASFKVRSVPLDGNNEAFEEVLDPDFGESAIGRVAPVDSGLWWIILLRAYGKITGDYALQERVDVQTGIRLILNLCLTDGFDMFPTLLVTDGSCMIDRRMGIHGHPLEIQALFYSALRCAREMVSTDDGSKNLIRVINNRLSALSFHIREYYWVDMKKINEIYRYKTEEYSHDAINKFNIYPEQIPSWLADWIPDKGGYLIGNLQPAHMDFRFFSLGNLWAIVSSLATQKQAEGILNLIETKWDDIVANMPLKICYPALEYEEWRIITGCDPKNTFW
;
A
#
# COMPACT_ATOMS: atom_id res chain seq x y z
N ARG A 1 66.40 3.93 -42.49
CA ARG A 1 66.10 2.68 -43.22
C ARG A 1 66.16 1.53 -42.23
N ALA A 2 65.02 1.17 -41.67
CA ALA A 2 64.80 -0.04 -40.88
C ALA A 2 63.58 -0.72 -41.50
N ALA A 3 63.72 -1.99 -41.89
CA ALA A 3 62.75 -2.75 -42.64
C ALA A 3 61.65 -3.29 -41.72
N LEU A 4 60.38 -3.10 -42.11
CA LEU A 4 59.21 -3.72 -41.51
C LEU A 4 59.09 -5.16 -42.01
N ALA A 5 58.89 -6.10 -41.09
CA ALA A 5 58.55 -7.50 -41.39
C ALA A 5 57.11 -7.61 -41.91
N PRO A 6 56.78 -8.59 -42.78
CA PRO A 6 55.44 -8.71 -43.35
C PRO A 6 54.46 -9.32 -42.35
N ALA A 7 53.22 -8.81 -42.38
CA ALA A 7 52.11 -9.23 -41.55
C ALA A 7 51.64 -10.66 -41.90
N SER A 8 51.33 -11.44 -40.86
CA SER A 8 50.68 -12.76 -40.97
C SER A 8 49.25 -12.63 -41.51
N PRO A 9 48.74 -13.61 -42.28
CA PRO A 9 47.37 -13.59 -42.78
C PRO A 9 46.35 -13.85 -41.65
N PRO A 10 45.08 -13.44 -41.81
CA PRO A 10 44.05 -13.67 -40.79
C PRO A 10 43.68 -15.16 -40.71
N LEU A 11 43.47 -15.64 -39.49
CA LEU A 11 42.89 -16.96 -39.21
C LEU A 11 41.44 -17.00 -39.69
N GLU A 12 41.10 -17.99 -40.51
CA GLU A 12 39.73 -18.27 -40.95
C GLU A 12 38.84 -18.65 -39.75
N SER A 13 37.71 -17.94 -39.60
CA SER A 13 36.64 -18.28 -38.67
C SER A 13 35.94 -19.59 -39.09
N PRO A 14 35.57 -20.47 -38.15
CA PRO A 14 34.80 -21.68 -38.47
C PRO A 14 33.39 -21.32 -38.98
N PRO A 15 32.75 -22.20 -39.78
CA PRO A 15 31.45 -21.92 -40.36
C PRO A 15 30.37 -21.76 -39.28
N LEU A 16 29.51 -20.77 -39.47
CA LEU A 16 28.31 -20.53 -38.67
C LEU A 16 27.30 -21.67 -38.92
N GLU A 17 26.92 -22.42 -37.89
CA GLU A 17 25.74 -23.28 -37.94
C GLU A 17 24.49 -22.41 -38.10
N GLU A 18 23.66 -22.73 -39.09
CA GLU A 18 22.35 -22.10 -39.27
C GLU A 18 21.45 -22.42 -38.05
N PRO A 19 20.70 -21.44 -37.52
CA PRO A 19 19.75 -21.71 -36.46
C PRO A 19 18.59 -22.56 -37.01
N PRO A 20 18.01 -23.46 -36.20
CA PRO A 20 16.88 -24.28 -36.65
C PRO A 20 15.72 -23.39 -37.07
N ALA A 21 15.19 -23.65 -38.26
CA ALA A 21 14.02 -23.00 -38.83
C ALA A 21 12.73 -23.51 -38.14
N THR A 22 12.59 -23.22 -36.85
CA THR A 22 11.32 -23.17 -36.09
C THR A 22 11.66 -22.98 -34.60
N PRO A 23 11.08 -21.99 -33.90
CA PRO A 23 11.23 -21.91 -32.45
C PRO A 23 10.53 -23.12 -31.83
N PRO A 24 11.09 -23.74 -30.77
CA PRO A 24 10.36 -24.74 -30.02
C PRO A 24 9.10 -24.08 -29.44
N LEU A 25 7.95 -24.69 -29.71
CA LEU A 25 6.70 -24.32 -29.04
C LEU A 25 6.94 -24.34 -27.52
N PRO A 26 6.41 -23.37 -26.76
CA PRO A 26 6.57 -23.38 -25.31
C PRO A 26 6.06 -24.72 -24.79
N GLU A 27 6.94 -25.44 -24.08
CA GLU A 27 6.51 -26.55 -23.25
C GLU A 27 5.45 -26.00 -22.31
N VAL A 28 4.20 -26.36 -22.58
CA VAL A 28 3.12 -26.22 -21.61
C VAL A 28 3.51 -27.16 -20.49
N ALA A 29 4.18 -26.61 -19.47
CA ALA A 29 4.28 -27.23 -18.18
C ALA A 29 2.83 -27.41 -17.70
N SER A 30 2.29 -28.59 -17.99
CA SER A 30 1.15 -29.16 -17.29
C SER A 30 1.60 -29.38 -15.85
N ALA A 31 1.67 -28.29 -15.09
CA ALA A 31 1.48 -28.37 -13.67
C ALA A 31 0.07 -28.92 -13.52
N ALA A 32 -0.03 -30.20 -13.17
CA ALA A 32 -1.27 -30.75 -12.68
C ALA A 32 -1.66 -29.91 -11.47
N ALA A 33 -2.47 -28.88 -11.70
CA ALA A 33 -3.20 -28.21 -10.65
C ALA A 33 -3.99 -29.32 -9.97
N GLY A 34 -3.71 -29.57 -8.69
CA GLY A 34 -4.61 -30.36 -7.85
C GLY A 34 -6.03 -29.78 -8.00
N PRO A 35 -7.08 -30.58 -7.75
CA PRO A 35 -8.45 -30.16 -8.00
C PRO A 35 -8.68 -28.79 -7.36
N GLU A 36 -8.91 -27.76 -8.20
CA GLU A 36 -9.27 -26.42 -7.73
C GLU A 36 -10.52 -26.59 -6.89
N GLN A 37 -10.37 -26.41 -5.58
CA GLN A 37 -11.51 -26.42 -4.67
C GLN A 37 -12.47 -25.29 -5.08
N ASP A 38 -13.77 -25.59 -5.03
CA ASP A 38 -14.81 -24.63 -5.40
C ASP A 38 -14.61 -23.30 -4.64
N PRO A 39 -14.52 -22.15 -5.32
CA PRO A 39 -14.32 -20.84 -4.69
C PRO A 39 -15.32 -20.52 -3.58
N VAL A 40 -16.55 -21.04 -3.68
CA VAL A 40 -17.59 -20.86 -2.65
C VAL A 40 -17.28 -21.68 -1.40
N VAL A 41 -16.76 -22.90 -1.57
CA VAL A 41 -16.36 -23.78 -0.45
C VAL A 41 -15.17 -23.17 0.30
N LEU A 42 -14.16 -22.69 -0.43
CA LEU A 42 -13.01 -21.98 0.14
C LEU A 42 -13.43 -20.74 0.94
N GLN A 43 -14.37 -19.94 0.42
CA GLN A 43 -14.88 -18.77 1.14
C GLN A 43 -15.62 -19.14 2.43
N ASN A 44 -16.41 -20.22 2.41
CA ASN A 44 -17.13 -20.69 3.58
C ASN A 44 -16.18 -21.24 4.65
N GLU A 45 -15.17 -22.03 4.27
CA GLU A 45 -14.14 -22.52 5.19
C GLU A 45 -13.36 -21.38 5.85
N GLN A 46 -13.00 -20.35 5.07
CA GLN A 46 -12.35 -19.14 5.60
C GLN A 46 -13.24 -18.39 6.61
N LEU A 47 -14.55 -18.30 6.34
CA LEU A 47 -15.49 -17.61 7.22
C LEU A 47 -15.71 -18.39 8.53
N GLU A 48 -15.80 -19.71 8.48
CA GLU A 48 -15.86 -20.55 9.68
C GLU A 48 -14.57 -20.49 10.49
N GLY A 49 -13.41 -20.50 9.82
CA GLY A 49 -12.12 -20.28 10.48
C GLY A 49 -12.03 -18.92 11.18
N LEU A 50 -12.56 -17.85 10.56
CA LEU A 50 -12.62 -16.52 11.17
C LEU A 50 -13.52 -16.51 12.40
N LYS A 51 -14.71 -17.11 12.34
CA LYS A 51 -15.64 -17.19 13.49
C LYS A 51 -14.99 -17.94 14.66
N ALA A 52 -14.39 -19.10 14.40
CA ALA A 52 -13.68 -19.86 15.41
C ALA A 52 -12.51 -19.06 16.04
N GLY A 53 -11.77 -18.32 15.21
CA GLY A 53 -10.71 -17.42 15.67
C GLY A 53 -11.25 -16.28 16.56
N LEU A 54 -12.37 -15.67 16.20
CA LEU A 54 -13.03 -14.62 17.00
C LEU A 54 -13.50 -15.14 18.36
N GLU A 55 -14.12 -16.32 18.39
CA GLU A 55 -14.53 -16.96 19.65
C GLU A 55 -13.33 -17.27 20.56
N ALA A 56 -12.23 -17.75 19.99
CA ALA A 56 -10.99 -18.00 20.72
C ALA A 56 -10.39 -16.70 21.29
N VAL A 57 -10.35 -15.62 20.51
CA VAL A 57 -9.84 -14.32 20.98
C VAL A 57 -10.69 -13.75 22.11
N ARG A 58 -12.03 -13.82 21.98
CA ARG A 58 -12.97 -13.27 22.97
C ARG A 58 -13.06 -14.07 24.27
N SER A 59 -12.72 -15.36 24.22
CA SER A 59 -12.73 -16.24 25.40
C SER A 59 -11.39 -16.30 26.14
N ARG A 60 -10.32 -15.76 25.56
CA ARG A 60 -8.99 -15.74 26.17
C ARG A 60 -8.92 -14.72 27.32
N GLU A 61 -8.25 -15.09 28.40
CA GLU A 61 -7.91 -14.13 29.47
C GLU A 61 -6.83 -13.15 29.00
N GLU A 62 -7.11 -11.85 29.17
CA GLU A 62 -6.18 -10.77 28.85
C GLU A 62 -5.01 -10.70 29.87
N SER A 63 -3.78 -10.55 29.37
CA SER A 63 -2.61 -10.31 30.20
C SER A 63 -2.67 -8.93 30.90
N PRO A 64 -1.84 -8.68 31.93
CA PRO A 64 -1.74 -7.35 32.54
C PRO A 64 -1.39 -6.25 31.53
N GLU A 65 -0.47 -6.52 30.61
CA GLU A 65 -0.01 -5.60 29.56
C GLU A 65 -1.14 -5.34 28.54
N GLU A 66 -1.92 -6.37 28.20
CA GLU A 66 -3.08 -6.21 27.32
C GLU A 66 -4.18 -5.37 27.97
N LYS A 67 -4.42 -5.55 29.27
CA LYS A 67 -5.36 -4.71 30.03
C LYS A 67 -4.92 -3.26 30.09
N GLU A 68 -3.62 -3.01 30.27
CA GLU A 68 -3.06 -1.66 30.23
C GLU A 68 -3.18 -1.05 28.83
N ALA A 69 -2.86 -1.81 27.78
CA ALA A 69 -3.02 -1.37 26.39
C ALA A 69 -4.49 -1.03 26.06
N TRP A 70 -5.44 -1.86 26.51
CA TRP A 70 -6.87 -1.57 26.40
C TRP A 70 -7.27 -0.30 27.16
N TRP A 71 -6.75 -0.11 28.37
CA TRP A 71 -7.02 1.11 29.13
C TRP A 71 -6.49 2.35 28.38
N LEU A 72 -5.29 2.29 27.81
CA LEU A 72 -4.73 3.38 27.00
C LEU A 72 -5.55 3.64 25.72
N LEU A 73 -5.92 2.58 25.00
CA LEU A 73 -6.72 2.67 23.77
C LEU A 73 -8.10 3.28 24.03
N ASN A 74 -8.79 2.84 25.10
CA ASN A 74 -10.08 3.40 25.49
C ASN A 74 -9.99 4.88 25.87
N ARG A 75 -8.86 5.33 26.44
CA ARG A 75 -8.61 6.75 26.72
C ARG A 75 -8.34 7.59 25.47
N ALA A 76 -7.98 6.96 24.36
CA ALA A 76 -7.77 7.65 23.08
C ALA A 76 -9.08 7.82 22.30
N VAL A 77 -10.19 7.19 22.71
CA VAL A 77 -11.47 7.26 22.01
C VAL A 77 -12.02 8.69 22.01
N VAL A 78 -12.43 9.14 20.83
CA VAL A 78 -13.09 10.42 20.60
C VAL A 78 -14.57 10.19 20.39
N ASN A 79 -15.39 11.00 21.07
CA ASN A 79 -16.85 11.01 20.90
C ASN A 79 -17.29 12.21 20.06
N TYR A 80 -18.33 12.01 19.26
CA TYR A 80 -19.05 13.04 18.53
C TYR A 80 -20.55 12.80 18.73
N CYS A 81 -21.27 13.81 19.22
CA CYS A 81 -22.68 13.76 19.58
C CYS A 81 -23.02 12.54 20.48
N GLY A 82 -22.13 12.23 21.42
CA GLY A 82 -22.29 11.11 22.36
C GLY A 82 -21.97 9.71 21.80
N SER A 83 -21.52 9.61 20.54
CA SER A 83 -21.12 8.35 19.91
C SER A 83 -19.61 8.30 19.69
N ALA A 84 -18.98 7.16 19.95
CA ALA A 84 -17.57 6.97 19.65
C ALA A 84 -17.35 6.96 18.13
N VAL A 85 -16.40 7.78 17.64
CA VAL A 85 -16.17 7.99 16.19
C VAL A 85 -14.73 7.75 15.74
N GLY A 86 -13.82 7.40 16.65
CA GLY A 86 -12.44 7.07 16.32
C GLY A 86 -11.52 7.18 17.51
N THR A 87 -10.21 7.15 17.27
CA THR A 87 -9.18 7.35 18.29
C THR A 87 -8.21 8.47 17.87
N VAL A 88 -7.79 9.32 18.82
CA VAL A 88 -6.74 10.33 18.55
C VAL A 88 -5.41 9.64 18.20
N ALA A 89 -4.60 10.29 17.37
CA ALA A 89 -3.27 9.79 17.00
C ALA A 89 -2.30 9.75 18.19
N ALA A 90 -2.34 10.73 19.09
CA ALA A 90 -1.59 10.71 20.34
C ALA A 90 -2.37 11.31 21.50
N ASN A 91 -2.23 10.70 22.67
CA ASN A 91 -2.80 11.19 23.94
C ASN A 91 -1.68 11.44 24.95
N ASP A 92 -0.80 12.39 24.62
CA ASP A 92 0.34 12.77 25.44
C ASP A 92 0.08 14.11 26.16
N PRO A 93 -0.15 14.10 27.49
CA PRO A 93 -0.39 15.32 28.25
C PRO A 93 0.80 16.29 28.26
N SER A 94 2.02 15.81 28.04
CA SER A 94 3.25 16.62 28.08
C SER A 94 3.42 17.50 26.85
N THR A 95 2.73 17.17 25.75
CA THR A 95 2.77 17.91 24.48
C THR A 95 1.52 18.73 24.22
N ALA A 96 0.59 18.87 25.17
CA ALA A 96 -0.70 19.57 24.99
C ALA A 96 -0.61 20.98 24.36
N ASN A 97 0.47 21.72 24.60
CA ASN A 97 0.69 23.06 24.00
C ASN A 97 1.40 23.05 22.64
N HIS A 98 1.80 21.87 22.14
CA HIS A 98 2.50 21.63 20.88
C HIS A 98 1.86 20.49 20.06
N MET A 99 0.64 20.05 20.41
CA MET A 99 -0.12 19.11 19.61
C MET A 99 -0.50 19.80 18.30
N LEU A 100 0.22 19.48 17.23
CA LEU A 100 -0.06 20.02 15.88
C LEU A 100 -1.37 19.43 15.36
N ASN A 101 -1.28 18.23 14.77
CA ASN A 101 -2.39 17.46 14.25
C ASN A 101 -2.58 16.13 15.00
N TYR A 102 -1.74 15.83 16.00
CA TYR A 102 -1.80 14.57 16.74
C TYR A 102 -3.02 14.42 17.67
N ASP A 103 -3.78 15.50 17.85
CA ASP A 103 -5.09 15.52 18.51
C ASP A 103 -6.24 15.09 17.58
N GLN A 104 -5.96 14.88 16.29
CA GLN A 104 -6.95 14.47 15.29
C GLN A 104 -7.06 12.95 15.17
N ILE A 105 -8.15 12.52 14.53
CA ILE A 105 -8.41 11.12 14.16
C ILE A 105 -7.94 10.93 12.73
N PHE A 106 -6.80 10.24 12.54
CA PHE A 106 -6.30 9.89 11.21
C PHE A 106 -6.92 8.59 10.73
N ILE A 107 -7.19 8.50 9.42
CA ILE A 107 -7.77 7.29 8.84
C ILE A 107 -6.81 6.11 9.00
N ARG A 108 -5.53 6.28 8.63
CA ARG A 108 -4.51 5.22 8.71
C ARG A 108 -4.26 4.77 10.16
N ASP A 109 -4.20 5.69 11.11
CA ASP A 109 -3.96 5.42 12.54
C ASP A 109 -5.14 4.71 13.19
N PHE A 110 -6.37 4.98 12.73
CA PHE A 110 -7.55 4.31 13.26
C PHE A 110 -7.70 2.86 12.78
N VAL A 111 -7.09 2.45 11.65
CA VAL A 111 -7.19 1.07 11.15
C VAL A 111 -6.81 0.02 12.21
N PRO A 112 -5.63 0.06 12.87
CA PRO A 112 -5.31 -0.91 13.91
C PRO A 112 -6.27 -0.85 15.11
N SER A 113 -6.67 0.34 15.57
CA SER A 113 -7.67 0.51 16.62
C SER A 113 -9.01 -0.14 16.24
N ALA A 114 -9.47 0.08 15.02
CA ALA A 114 -10.71 -0.45 14.50
C ALA A 114 -10.69 -1.98 14.43
N ILE A 115 -9.59 -2.57 13.96
CA ILE A 115 -9.41 -4.04 13.99
C ILE A 115 -9.45 -4.56 15.43
N ALA A 116 -8.77 -3.91 16.37
CA ALA A 116 -8.81 -4.32 17.79
C ALA A 116 -10.24 -4.31 18.35
N PHE A 117 -10.99 -3.21 18.16
CA PHE A 117 -12.39 -3.10 18.60
C PHE A 117 -13.30 -4.14 17.93
N LEU A 118 -13.14 -4.38 16.62
CA LEU A 118 -13.91 -5.40 15.89
C LEU A 118 -13.67 -6.81 16.46
N LEU A 119 -12.41 -7.16 16.73
CA LEU A 119 -12.05 -8.45 17.32
C LEU A 119 -12.67 -8.62 18.72
N ARG A 120 -12.72 -7.54 19.52
CA ARG A 120 -13.39 -7.52 20.84
C ARG A 120 -14.91 -7.57 20.75
N GLY A 121 -15.48 -7.28 19.58
CA GLY A 121 -16.94 -7.22 19.35
C GLY A 121 -17.56 -5.84 19.58
N GLU A 122 -16.74 -4.82 19.75
CA GLU A 122 -17.15 -3.42 19.90
C GLU A 122 -17.21 -2.74 18.53
N SER A 123 -18.18 -3.12 17.69
CA SER A 123 -18.22 -2.70 16.28
C SER A 123 -18.75 -1.29 16.04
N ASP A 124 -19.45 -0.69 17.02
CA ASP A 124 -20.16 0.58 16.83
C ASP A 124 -19.22 1.75 16.53
N ILE A 125 -18.07 1.82 17.19
CA ILE A 125 -17.05 2.85 16.92
C ILE A 125 -16.57 2.80 15.47
N VAL A 126 -16.42 1.60 14.91
CA VAL A 126 -15.96 1.41 13.52
C VAL A 126 -17.06 1.75 12.53
N LYS A 127 -18.31 1.36 12.82
CA LYS A 127 -19.47 1.76 12.01
C LYS A 127 -19.61 3.27 11.95
N ASN A 128 -19.53 3.94 13.10
CA ASN A 128 -19.64 5.39 13.19
C ASN A 128 -18.50 6.08 12.45
N PHE A 129 -17.26 5.63 12.64
CA PHE A 129 -16.10 6.13 11.91
C PHE A 129 -16.31 6.04 10.39
N LEU A 130 -16.74 4.87 9.87
CA LEU A 130 -16.97 4.66 8.44
C LEU A 130 -18.04 5.61 7.88
N LEU A 131 -19.14 5.80 8.61
CA LEU A 131 -20.25 6.66 8.17
C LEU A 131 -19.91 8.15 8.27
N HIS A 132 -19.24 8.60 9.32
CA HIS A 132 -18.84 10.00 9.47
C HIS A 132 -17.74 10.37 8.47
N THR A 133 -16.75 9.53 8.25
CA THR A 133 -15.73 9.78 7.22
C THR A 133 -16.31 9.78 5.81
N LEU A 134 -17.33 8.95 5.53
CA LEU A 134 -18.08 8.99 4.28
C LEU A 134 -18.88 10.31 4.15
N GLN A 135 -19.48 10.81 5.22
CA GLN A 135 -20.15 12.11 5.20
C GLN A 135 -19.15 13.23 4.84
N LEU A 136 -17.94 13.20 5.42
CA LEU A 136 -16.88 14.14 5.09
C LEU A 136 -16.46 14.04 3.61
N GLN A 137 -16.45 12.85 3.02
CA GLN A 137 -16.18 12.68 1.59
C GLN A 137 -17.16 13.48 0.71
N SER A 138 -18.41 13.67 1.11
CA SER A 138 -19.38 14.44 0.31
C SER A 138 -19.22 15.97 0.43
N TRP A 139 -18.34 16.47 1.29
CA TRP A 139 -18.15 17.91 1.47
C TRP A 139 -17.49 18.53 0.23
N GLU A 140 -17.83 19.80 -0.01
CA GLU A 140 -17.17 20.61 -1.03
C GLU A 140 -15.72 20.86 -0.59
N LYS A 141 -14.78 20.41 -1.42
CA LYS A 141 -13.35 20.53 -1.16
C LYS A 141 -12.84 21.60 -2.10
N THR A 142 -12.23 22.65 -1.54
CA THR A 142 -11.62 23.71 -2.34
C THR A 142 -10.29 24.07 -1.74
N VAL A 143 -9.23 23.89 -2.53
CA VAL A 143 -7.89 24.36 -2.23
C VAL A 143 -7.61 25.53 -3.17
N ASP A 144 -7.60 26.73 -2.61
CA ASP A 144 -7.49 28.00 -3.34
C ASP A 144 -8.55 28.13 -4.46
N CYS A 145 -8.21 27.84 -5.71
CA CYS A 145 -9.12 27.90 -6.87
C CYS A 145 -9.32 26.53 -7.55
N TYR A 146 -9.00 25.44 -6.86
CA TYR A 146 -9.10 24.07 -7.37
C TYR A 146 -9.91 23.19 -6.43
N SER A 147 -10.78 22.35 -7.00
CA SER A 147 -11.54 21.36 -6.24
C SER A 147 -10.95 19.97 -6.47
N PRO A 148 -10.42 19.31 -5.42
CA PRO A 148 -9.99 17.92 -5.49
C PRO A 148 -11.11 16.99 -5.95
N GLY A 149 -10.71 15.80 -6.39
CA GLY A 149 -11.63 14.74 -6.81
C GLY A 149 -12.68 14.41 -5.76
N GLN A 150 -13.92 14.22 -6.18
CA GLN A 150 -15.06 14.03 -5.26
C GLN A 150 -14.89 12.83 -4.31
N GLY A 151 -14.22 11.77 -4.75
CA GLY A 151 -13.96 10.59 -3.94
C GLY A 151 -12.81 10.70 -2.92
N LEU A 152 -12.14 11.85 -2.83
CA LEU A 152 -11.02 12.03 -1.91
C LEU A 152 -11.52 11.90 -0.46
N MET A 153 -10.92 10.96 0.28
CA MET A 153 -11.13 10.84 1.72
C MET A 153 -10.17 11.78 2.47
N PRO A 154 -10.57 12.32 3.64
CA PRO A 154 -9.66 13.16 4.42
C PRO A 154 -8.46 12.36 4.94
N ALA A 155 -7.36 13.04 5.24
CA ALA A 155 -6.24 12.45 5.97
C ALA A 155 -6.65 12.19 7.42
N SER A 156 -7.27 13.21 8.02
CA SER A 156 -7.72 13.23 9.40
C SER A 156 -8.94 14.12 9.58
N PHE A 157 -9.56 14.04 10.75
CA PHE A 157 -10.59 14.99 11.17
C PHE A 157 -10.56 15.18 12.68
N LYS A 158 -11.11 16.31 13.16
CA LYS A 158 -11.29 16.58 14.59
C LYS A 158 -12.71 17.00 14.92
N VAL A 159 -13.11 16.74 16.16
CA VAL A 159 -14.37 17.26 16.73
C VAL A 159 -14.08 18.63 17.33
N ARG A 160 -14.79 19.66 16.87
CA ARG A 160 -14.75 21.00 17.46
C ARG A 160 -16.10 21.34 18.09
N SER A 161 -16.06 21.99 19.25
CA SER A 161 -17.25 22.63 19.83
C SER A 161 -17.30 24.08 19.37
N VAL A 162 -18.35 24.45 18.64
CA VAL A 162 -18.60 25.83 18.19
C VAL A 162 -19.81 26.41 18.93
N PRO A 163 -19.84 27.70 19.27
CA PRO A 163 -21.00 28.33 19.89
C PRO A 163 -22.19 28.33 18.92
N LEU A 164 -23.40 28.06 19.42
CA LEU A 164 -24.62 28.18 18.65
C LEU A 164 -24.91 29.66 18.34
N ASP A 165 -25.31 29.93 17.09
CA ASP A 165 -25.59 31.30 16.63
C ASP A 165 -26.58 32.01 17.56
N GLY A 166 -26.12 33.10 18.18
CA GLY A 166 -26.92 33.93 19.08
C GLY A 166 -26.94 33.51 20.55
N ASN A 167 -26.22 32.46 20.96
CA ASN A 167 -26.08 32.09 22.37
C ASN A 167 -24.67 31.54 22.71
N ASN A 168 -23.87 32.34 23.43
CA ASN A 168 -22.52 31.96 23.86
C ASN A 168 -22.47 30.88 24.95
N GLU A 169 -23.62 30.46 25.49
CA GLU A 169 -23.71 29.41 26.53
C GLU A 169 -24.14 28.05 25.98
N ALA A 170 -24.48 27.96 24.69
CA ALA A 170 -24.86 26.72 24.03
C ALA A 170 -23.85 26.39 22.93
N PHE A 171 -23.37 25.15 22.87
CA PHE A 171 -22.36 24.69 21.91
C PHE A 171 -22.92 23.55 21.06
N GLU A 172 -22.51 23.50 19.80
CA GLU A 172 -22.69 22.35 18.93
C GLU A 172 -21.33 21.72 18.58
N GLU A 173 -21.32 20.39 18.45
CA GLU A 173 -20.14 19.68 17.95
C GLU A 173 -20.18 19.62 16.43
N VAL A 174 -19.05 19.89 15.79
CA VAL A 174 -18.87 19.85 14.34
C VAL A 174 -17.60 19.06 14.00
N LEU A 175 -17.66 18.25 12.94
CA LEU A 175 -16.50 17.58 12.38
C LEU A 175 -15.73 18.52 11.46
N ASP A 176 -14.42 18.65 11.68
CA ASP A 176 -13.50 19.49 10.92
C ASP A 176 -12.48 18.59 10.21
N PRO A 177 -12.68 18.29 8.91
CA PRO A 177 -11.76 17.45 8.13
C PRO A 177 -10.50 18.21 7.69
N ASP A 178 -9.42 17.46 7.47
CA ASP A 178 -8.23 17.89 6.73
C ASP A 178 -8.04 16.97 5.53
N PHE A 179 -8.21 17.48 4.30
CA PHE A 179 -7.97 16.72 3.06
C PHE A 179 -6.54 16.85 2.53
N GLY A 180 -5.64 17.44 3.33
CA GLY A 180 -4.26 17.72 2.96
C GLY A 180 -3.98 19.20 2.72
N GLU A 181 -5.01 20.06 2.69
CA GLU A 181 -4.86 21.51 2.56
C GLU A 181 -4.16 22.15 3.76
N SER A 182 -4.33 21.57 4.96
CA SER A 182 -3.66 22.01 6.18
C SER A 182 -2.41 21.19 6.50
N ALA A 183 -2.20 20.08 5.77
CA ALA A 183 -1.03 19.24 5.94
C ALA A 183 0.27 19.96 5.52
N ILE A 184 1.35 19.67 6.25
CA ILE A 184 2.67 20.22 5.96
C ILE A 184 3.10 19.74 4.56
N GLY A 185 3.29 20.66 3.62
CA GLY A 185 3.65 20.33 2.23
C GLY A 185 2.46 20.07 1.29
N ARG A 186 1.22 20.24 1.77
CA ARG A 186 -0.03 20.05 1.00
C ARG A 186 -0.13 18.68 0.35
N VAL A 187 0.15 17.64 1.12
CA VAL A 187 0.27 16.28 0.63
C VAL A 187 -1.10 15.60 0.55
N ALA A 188 -1.39 14.94 -0.57
CA ALA A 188 -2.66 14.26 -0.78
C ALA A 188 -2.67 12.87 -0.10
N PRO A 189 -3.67 12.56 0.77
CA PRO A 189 -3.76 11.29 1.48
C PRO A 189 -4.37 10.20 0.59
N VAL A 190 -3.60 9.68 -0.37
CA VAL A 190 -4.10 8.68 -1.32
C VAL A 190 -4.46 7.37 -0.61
N ASP A 191 -3.70 7.00 0.42
CA ASP A 191 -3.90 5.80 1.24
C ASP A 191 -5.23 5.80 2.00
N SER A 192 -5.73 6.96 2.43
CA SER A 192 -6.98 7.10 3.20
C SER A 192 -8.18 6.44 2.53
N GLY A 193 -8.38 6.66 1.22
CA GLY A 193 -9.48 6.04 0.48
C GLY A 193 -9.34 4.52 0.36
N LEU A 194 -8.11 4.05 0.19
CA LEU A 194 -7.80 2.63 0.08
C LEU A 194 -8.06 1.91 1.41
N TRP A 195 -7.58 2.51 2.52
CA TRP A 195 -7.81 2.01 3.87
C TRP A 195 -9.29 1.99 4.24
N TRP A 196 -10.06 3.02 3.86
CA TRP A 196 -11.49 3.05 4.12
C TRP A 196 -12.24 1.88 3.47
N ILE A 197 -11.93 1.55 2.21
CA ILE A 197 -12.51 0.38 1.52
C ILE A 197 -12.11 -0.93 2.21
N ILE A 198 -10.83 -1.07 2.59
CA ILE A 198 -10.32 -2.25 3.28
C ILE A 198 -11.02 -2.43 4.64
N LEU A 199 -11.17 -1.34 5.39
CA LEU A 199 -11.80 -1.36 6.72
C LEU A 199 -13.31 -1.66 6.63
N LEU A 200 -14.01 -1.13 5.63
CA LEU A 200 -15.42 -1.46 5.38
C LEU A 200 -15.62 -2.94 5.11
N ARG A 201 -14.70 -3.57 4.36
CA ARG A 201 -14.72 -5.03 4.16
C ARG A 201 -14.46 -5.76 5.48
N ALA A 202 -13.45 -5.34 6.25
CA ALA A 202 -13.12 -5.95 7.53
C ALA A 202 -14.30 -5.90 8.51
N TYR A 203 -15.00 -4.76 8.58
CA TYR A 203 -16.23 -4.60 9.36
C TYR A 203 -17.24 -5.69 8.99
N GLY A 204 -17.66 -5.78 7.71
CA GLY A 204 -18.71 -6.73 7.33
C GLY A 204 -18.29 -8.19 7.49
N LYS A 205 -17.01 -8.51 7.27
CA LYS A 205 -16.48 -9.88 7.47
C LYS A 205 -16.46 -10.29 8.94
N ILE A 206 -16.10 -9.38 9.86
CA ILE A 206 -15.98 -9.68 11.29
C ILE A 206 -17.34 -9.61 12.00
N THR A 207 -18.20 -8.65 11.65
CA THR A 207 -19.51 -8.49 12.30
C THR A 207 -20.60 -9.36 11.68
N GLY A 208 -20.44 -9.74 10.40
CA GLY A 208 -21.52 -10.34 9.60
C GLY A 208 -22.60 -9.35 9.15
N ASP A 209 -22.48 -8.06 9.51
CA ASP A 209 -23.40 -7.00 9.10
C ASP A 209 -23.00 -6.45 7.72
N TYR A 210 -23.49 -7.11 6.67
CA TYR A 210 -23.33 -6.66 5.29
C TYR A 210 -24.31 -5.55 4.89
N ALA A 211 -25.33 -5.26 5.70
CA ALA A 211 -26.32 -4.22 5.39
C ALA A 211 -25.69 -2.82 5.33
N LEU A 212 -24.61 -2.58 6.10
CA LEU A 212 -23.83 -1.35 5.98
C LEU A 212 -23.24 -1.18 4.57
N GLN A 213 -22.70 -2.25 3.99
CA GLN A 213 -22.07 -2.22 2.66
C GLN A 213 -23.10 -1.97 1.55
N GLU A 214 -24.34 -2.43 1.74
CA GLU A 214 -25.42 -2.30 0.77
C GLU A 214 -26.08 -0.91 0.73
N ARG A 215 -25.79 -0.03 1.70
CA ARG A 215 -26.37 1.32 1.70
C ARG A 215 -25.96 2.09 0.44
N VAL A 216 -26.90 2.90 -0.06
CA VAL A 216 -26.70 3.68 -1.30
C VAL A 216 -25.58 4.71 -1.16
N ASP A 217 -25.47 5.37 -0.01
CA ASP A 217 -24.39 6.32 0.29
C ASP A 217 -23.03 5.62 0.31
N VAL A 218 -22.93 4.46 0.98
CA VAL A 218 -21.71 3.65 1.05
C VAL A 218 -21.29 3.15 -0.32
N GLN A 219 -22.22 2.59 -1.11
CA GLN A 219 -21.96 2.18 -2.49
C GLN A 219 -21.50 3.36 -3.37
N THR A 220 -22.06 4.55 -3.16
CA THR A 220 -21.63 5.77 -3.86
C THR A 220 -20.21 6.15 -3.48
N GLY A 221 -19.87 6.12 -2.18
CA GLY A 221 -18.52 6.40 -1.70
C GLY A 221 -17.47 5.45 -2.27
N ILE A 222 -17.75 4.14 -2.30
CA ILE A 222 -16.86 3.15 -2.94
C ILE A 222 -16.63 3.52 -4.41
N ARG A 223 -17.70 3.81 -5.16
CA ARG A 223 -17.58 4.18 -6.59
C ARG A 223 -16.77 5.45 -6.79
N LEU A 224 -16.94 6.46 -5.94
CA LEU A 224 -16.19 7.72 -6.04
C LEU A 224 -14.69 7.51 -5.78
N ILE A 225 -14.31 6.72 -4.77
CA ILE A 225 -12.90 6.39 -4.49
C ILE A 225 -12.31 5.62 -5.68
N LEU A 226 -13.01 4.58 -6.15
CA LEU A 226 -12.53 3.77 -7.26
C LEU A 226 -12.39 4.56 -8.56
N ASN A 227 -13.33 5.46 -8.85
CA ASN A 227 -13.25 6.30 -10.03
C ASN A 227 -11.99 7.17 -9.99
N LEU A 228 -11.60 7.73 -8.85
CA LEU A 228 -10.34 8.47 -8.75
C LEU A 228 -9.12 7.60 -9.02
N CYS A 229 -9.09 6.37 -8.50
CA CYS A 229 -7.95 5.46 -8.69
C CYS A 229 -7.90 4.83 -10.10
N LEU A 230 -9.05 4.71 -10.77
CA LEU A 230 -9.18 4.03 -12.07
C LEU A 230 -9.34 5.00 -13.25
N THR A 231 -9.35 6.31 -13.00
CA THR A 231 -9.45 7.33 -14.05
C THR A 231 -8.31 7.17 -15.04
N ASP A 232 -8.65 7.24 -16.33
CA ASP A 232 -7.66 7.23 -17.41
C ASP A 232 -6.74 8.45 -17.30
N GLY A 233 -5.43 8.23 -17.39
CA GLY A 233 -4.41 9.27 -17.38
C GLY A 233 -3.45 9.11 -18.54
N PHE A 234 -2.37 9.89 -18.52
CA PHE A 234 -1.25 9.74 -19.46
C PHE A 234 -0.29 8.60 -19.08
N ASP A 235 -0.49 8.02 -17.89
CA ASP A 235 0.34 6.93 -17.41
C ASP A 235 0.05 5.64 -18.18
N MET A 236 1.12 4.95 -18.57
CA MET A 236 1.06 3.69 -19.33
C MET A 236 1.13 2.48 -18.41
N PHE A 237 1.38 2.68 -17.12
CA PHE A 237 1.47 1.60 -16.14
C PHE A 237 0.11 1.29 -15.49
N PRO A 238 -0.14 0.03 -15.10
CA PRO A 238 -1.35 -0.33 -14.37
C PRO A 238 -1.31 0.12 -12.89
N THR A 239 -0.16 0.61 -12.41
CA THR A 239 0.05 1.16 -11.08
C THR A 239 -0.64 2.52 -10.92
N LEU A 240 -0.83 2.93 -9.67
CA LEU A 240 -1.35 4.26 -9.33
C LEU A 240 -0.18 5.24 -9.24
N LEU A 241 -0.21 6.28 -10.07
CA LEU A 241 0.74 7.39 -10.04
C LEU A 241 0.41 8.33 -8.87
N VAL A 242 1.39 8.63 -8.03
CA VAL A 242 1.22 9.49 -6.86
C VAL A 242 2.39 10.47 -6.67
N THR A 243 2.14 11.54 -5.94
CA THR A 243 3.18 12.46 -5.47
C THR A 243 3.95 11.87 -4.30
N ASP A 244 5.08 12.50 -3.95
CA ASP A 244 5.82 12.16 -2.73
C ASP A 244 4.94 12.41 -1.49
N GLY A 245 5.19 11.67 -0.41
CA GLY A 245 4.41 11.81 0.83
C GLY A 245 2.98 11.22 0.80
N SER A 246 2.56 10.54 -0.26
CA SER A 246 1.13 10.22 -0.48
C SER A 246 0.56 9.03 0.33
N CYS A 247 1.32 8.50 1.28
CA CYS A 247 0.97 7.32 2.07
C CYS A 247 1.35 7.49 3.55
N MET A 248 1.59 6.41 4.31
CA MET A 248 2.03 6.48 5.70
C MET A 248 3.24 7.42 5.88
N ILE A 249 4.19 7.34 4.96
CA ILE A 249 5.27 8.31 4.82
C ILE A 249 4.66 9.56 4.19
N ASP A 250 4.37 10.56 5.01
CA ASP A 250 3.67 11.81 4.65
C ASP A 250 4.61 12.99 4.33
N ARG A 251 5.90 12.69 4.15
CA ARG A 251 6.97 13.65 3.87
C ARG A 251 7.76 13.21 2.65
N ARG A 252 8.55 14.13 2.10
CA ARG A 252 9.37 13.86 0.92
C ARG A 252 10.44 12.82 1.23
N MET A 253 10.34 11.64 0.64
CA MET A 253 11.24 10.50 0.87
C MET A 253 11.64 9.78 -0.43
N GLY A 254 11.37 10.40 -1.58
CA GLY A 254 11.66 9.82 -2.90
C GLY A 254 10.67 8.73 -3.27
N ILE A 255 9.45 8.78 -2.73
CA ILE A 255 8.41 7.77 -2.96
C ILE A 255 7.33 8.23 -3.96
N HIS A 256 7.57 9.33 -4.68
CA HIS A 256 6.73 9.73 -5.82
C HIS A 256 6.80 8.70 -6.95
N GLY A 257 5.83 8.70 -7.86
CA GLY A 257 5.76 7.70 -8.93
C GLY A 257 4.84 6.55 -8.53
N HIS A 258 5.40 5.35 -8.32
CA HIS A 258 4.65 4.12 -8.11
C HIS A 258 5.12 3.35 -6.86
N PRO A 259 5.02 3.94 -5.64
CA PRO A 259 5.53 3.31 -4.44
C PRO A 259 4.74 2.04 -4.09
N LEU A 260 5.45 0.98 -3.71
CA LEU A 260 4.90 -0.35 -3.44
C LEU A 260 3.76 -0.32 -2.42
N GLU A 261 3.87 0.49 -1.38
CA GLU A 261 2.82 0.64 -0.36
C GLU A 261 1.47 1.01 -0.98
N ILE A 262 1.43 2.05 -1.81
CA ILE A 262 0.21 2.44 -2.52
C ILE A 262 -0.26 1.31 -3.45
N GLN A 263 0.65 0.64 -4.16
CA GLN A 263 0.26 -0.42 -5.10
C GLN A 263 -0.35 -1.64 -4.38
N ALA A 264 0.21 -2.02 -3.23
CA ALA A 264 -0.30 -3.11 -2.40
C ALA A 264 -1.66 -2.76 -1.79
N LEU A 265 -1.82 -1.54 -1.28
CA LEU A 265 -3.10 -1.04 -0.77
C LEU A 265 -4.15 -0.93 -1.89
N PHE A 266 -3.76 -0.46 -3.06
CA PHE A 266 -4.65 -0.31 -4.21
C PHE A 266 -5.15 -1.67 -4.69
N TYR A 267 -4.25 -2.65 -4.83
CA TYR A 267 -4.63 -4.02 -5.15
C TYR A 267 -5.62 -4.61 -4.12
N SER A 268 -5.33 -4.42 -2.83
CA SER A 268 -6.20 -4.88 -1.74
C SER A 268 -7.57 -4.21 -1.79
N ALA A 269 -7.63 -2.89 -1.96
CA ALA A 269 -8.88 -2.13 -2.07
C ALA A 269 -9.70 -2.56 -3.29
N LEU A 270 -9.07 -2.82 -4.45
CA LEU A 270 -9.75 -3.36 -5.63
C LEU A 270 -10.35 -4.74 -5.37
N ARG A 271 -9.62 -5.64 -4.68
CA ARG A 271 -10.16 -6.95 -4.29
C ARG A 271 -11.35 -6.80 -3.35
N CYS A 272 -11.24 -5.92 -2.36
CA CYS A 272 -12.31 -5.64 -1.41
C CYS A 272 -13.55 -5.09 -2.12
N ALA A 273 -13.38 -4.09 -2.99
CA ALA A 273 -14.49 -3.48 -3.69
C ALA A 273 -15.17 -4.44 -4.66
N ARG A 274 -14.43 -5.35 -5.31
CA ARG A 274 -15.03 -6.41 -6.14
C ARG A 274 -16.01 -7.29 -5.36
N GLU A 275 -15.78 -7.52 -4.07
CA GLU A 275 -16.69 -8.30 -3.21
C GLU A 275 -17.90 -7.48 -2.75
N MET A 276 -17.78 -6.15 -2.64
CA MET A 276 -18.79 -5.30 -2.00
C MET A 276 -19.66 -4.50 -2.99
N VAL A 277 -19.19 -4.24 -4.21
CA VAL A 277 -19.95 -3.46 -5.20
C VAL A 277 -21.17 -4.24 -5.66
N SER A 278 -22.35 -3.60 -5.57
CA SER A 278 -23.62 -4.20 -5.98
C SER A 278 -23.61 -4.61 -7.46
N THR A 279 -24.23 -5.75 -7.78
CA THR A 279 -24.34 -6.26 -9.15
C THR A 279 -25.59 -5.70 -9.86
N ASP A 280 -25.64 -4.38 -10.03
CA ASP A 280 -26.65 -3.70 -10.85
C ASP A 280 -26.12 -3.40 -12.27
N ASP A 281 -27.01 -3.08 -13.21
CA ASP A 281 -26.63 -2.80 -14.61
C ASP A 281 -25.64 -1.62 -14.76
N GLY A 282 -25.66 -0.65 -13.84
CA GLY A 282 -24.71 0.47 -13.79
C GLY A 282 -23.32 0.09 -13.28
N SER A 283 -23.23 -0.94 -12.43
CA SER A 283 -21.99 -1.38 -11.79
C SER A 283 -21.22 -2.45 -12.59
N LYS A 284 -21.84 -3.08 -13.59
CA LYS A 284 -21.19 -4.10 -14.46
C LYS A 284 -19.90 -3.61 -15.11
N ASN A 285 -19.90 -2.37 -15.63
CA ASN A 285 -18.71 -1.81 -16.25
C ASN A 285 -17.58 -1.60 -15.22
N LEU A 286 -17.91 -1.09 -14.04
CA LEU A 286 -16.94 -0.89 -12.97
C LEU A 286 -16.30 -2.22 -12.53
N ILE A 287 -17.10 -3.27 -12.33
CA ILE A 287 -16.59 -4.61 -11.99
C ILE A 287 -15.64 -5.13 -13.07
N ARG A 288 -15.96 -4.94 -14.36
CA ARG A 288 -15.08 -5.31 -15.47
C ARG A 288 -13.75 -4.54 -15.41
N VAL A 289 -13.79 -3.24 -15.17
CA VAL A 289 -12.58 -2.40 -15.03
C VAL A 289 -11.74 -2.84 -13.84
N ILE A 290 -12.36 -3.11 -12.68
CA ILE A 290 -11.68 -3.65 -11.49
C ILE A 290 -10.96 -4.96 -11.83
N ASN A 291 -11.63 -5.91 -12.48
CA ASN A 291 -11.04 -7.20 -12.84
C ASN A 291 -9.85 -7.06 -13.80
N ASN A 292 -9.99 -6.22 -14.82
CA ASN A 292 -8.89 -5.95 -15.76
C ASN A 292 -7.69 -5.32 -15.04
N ARG A 293 -7.94 -4.34 -14.15
CA ARG A 293 -6.88 -3.68 -13.38
C ARG A 293 -6.21 -4.64 -12.40
N LEU A 294 -6.96 -5.50 -11.71
CA LEU A 294 -6.41 -6.52 -10.80
C LEU A 294 -5.45 -7.47 -11.53
N SER A 295 -5.83 -7.94 -12.72
CA SER A 295 -4.97 -8.80 -13.54
C SER A 295 -3.70 -8.09 -13.98
N ALA A 296 -3.81 -6.87 -14.52
CA ALA A 296 -2.66 -6.10 -14.98
C ALA A 296 -1.71 -5.72 -13.83
N LEU A 297 -2.25 -5.25 -12.69
CA LEU A 297 -1.48 -4.84 -11.53
C LEU A 297 -0.75 -6.03 -10.88
N SER A 298 -1.44 -7.17 -10.71
CA SER A 298 -0.80 -8.36 -10.13
C SER A 298 0.35 -8.87 -11.00
N PHE A 299 0.17 -8.94 -12.32
CA PHE A 299 1.27 -9.28 -13.23
C PHE A 299 2.43 -8.30 -13.11
N HIS A 300 2.13 -7.00 -13.16
CA HIS A 300 3.15 -5.95 -13.13
C HIS A 300 3.99 -5.97 -11.85
N ILE A 301 3.35 -6.04 -10.67
CA ILE A 301 4.07 -6.08 -9.38
C ILE A 301 4.86 -7.40 -9.25
N ARG A 302 4.27 -8.54 -9.58
CA ARG A 302 4.94 -9.84 -9.42
C ARG A 302 6.16 -9.99 -10.32
N GLU A 303 6.10 -9.45 -11.53
CA GLU A 303 7.19 -9.60 -12.51
C GLU A 303 8.27 -8.52 -12.34
N TYR A 304 7.87 -7.26 -12.18
CA TYR A 304 8.79 -6.14 -12.29
C TYR A 304 9.23 -5.55 -10.95
N TYR A 305 8.49 -5.79 -9.85
CA TYR A 305 8.90 -5.32 -8.53
C TYR A 305 9.67 -6.40 -7.76
N TRP A 306 9.53 -7.67 -8.12
CA TRP A 306 10.22 -8.74 -7.41
C TRP A 306 11.74 -8.68 -7.63
N VAL A 307 12.49 -8.72 -6.54
CA VAL A 307 13.95 -8.83 -6.55
C VAL A 307 14.42 -9.98 -5.66
N ASP A 308 15.26 -10.82 -6.24
CA ASP A 308 16.06 -11.86 -5.57
C ASP A 308 17.46 -11.86 -6.21
N MET A 309 18.39 -12.67 -5.69
CA MET A 309 19.75 -12.74 -6.24
C MET A 309 19.77 -13.07 -7.74
N LYS A 310 18.81 -13.88 -8.23
CA LYS A 310 18.72 -14.21 -9.66
C LYS A 310 18.30 -12.99 -10.46
N LYS A 311 17.29 -12.24 -10.01
CA LYS A 311 16.81 -11.02 -10.69
C LYS A 311 17.86 -9.90 -10.64
N ILE A 312 18.60 -9.74 -9.55
CA ILE A 312 19.72 -8.77 -9.49
C ILE A 312 20.76 -9.09 -10.57
N ASN A 313 21.15 -10.36 -10.70
CA ASN A 313 22.09 -10.80 -11.74
C ASN A 313 21.54 -10.57 -13.16
N GLU A 314 20.22 -10.66 -13.35
CA GLU A 314 19.54 -10.33 -14.61
C GLU A 314 19.66 -8.82 -14.91
N ILE A 315 19.27 -7.96 -13.95
CA ILE A 315 19.31 -6.50 -14.07
C ILE A 315 20.75 -6.01 -14.30
N TYR A 316 21.73 -6.60 -13.61
CA TYR A 316 23.15 -6.28 -13.79
C TYR A 316 23.67 -6.52 -15.21
N ARG A 317 22.97 -7.36 -15.99
CA ARG A 317 23.32 -7.73 -17.37
C ARG A 317 22.41 -7.06 -18.40
N TYR A 318 21.53 -6.15 -17.98
CA TYR A 318 20.67 -5.42 -18.90
C TYR A 318 21.49 -4.66 -19.94
N LYS A 319 21.00 -4.70 -21.18
CA LYS A 319 21.39 -3.73 -22.19
C LYS A 319 20.47 -2.53 -22.04
N THR A 320 21.01 -1.34 -22.27
CA THR A 320 20.27 -0.08 -22.24
C THR A 320 19.85 0.31 -23.64
N GLU A 321 18.93 1.28 -23.74
CA GLU A 321 18.43 1.83 -25.01
C GLU A 321 17.77 0.76 -25.90
N GLU A 322 17.11 -0.22 -25.28
CA GLU A 322 16.33 -1.24 -25.99
C GLU A 322 15.02 -0.62 -26.51
N TYR A 323 14.81 -0.70 -27.83
CA TYR A 323 13.60 -0.23 -28.49
C TYR A 323 12.92 -1.38 -29.26
N SER A 324 12.05 -2.12 -28.58
CA SER A 324 11.23 -3.17 -29.18
C SER A 324 10.11 -3.61 -28.22
N HIS A 325 9.08 -4.31 -28.75
CA HIS A 325 8.08 -4.98 -27.90
C HIS A 325 8.66 -6.17 -27.13
N ASP A 326 9.78 -6.73 -27.60
CA ASP A 326 10.47 -7.87 -27.02
C ASP A 326 11.65 -7.45 -26.11
N ALA A 327 11.70 -6.17 -25.71
CA ALA A 327 12.73 -5.65 -24.83
C ALA A 327 12.71 -6.36 -23.47
N ILE A 328 13.89 -6.76 -23.01
CA ILE A 328 14.08 -7.33 -21.68
C ILE A 328 14.09 -6.19 -20.67
N ASN A 329 14.84 -5.13 -20.95
CA ASN A 329 14.94 -3.94 -20.10
C ASN A 329 13.82 -2.93 -20.43
N LYS A 330 12.58 -3.30 -20.12
CA LYS A 330 11.37 -2.53 -20.51
C LYS A 330 11.33 -1.11 -19.95
N PHE A 331 12.04 -0.86 -18.86
CA PHE A 331 12.04 0.44 -18.17
C PHE A 331 13.34 1.21 -18.40
N ASN A 332 14.25 0.73 -19.26
CA ASN A 332 15.56 1.33 -19.49
C ASN A 332 16.34 1.58 -18.19
N ILE A 333 16.37 0.58 -17.30
CA ILE A 333 17.12 0.63 -16.05
C ILE A 333 18.60 0.51 -16.36
N TYR A 334 19.38 1.44 -15.85
CA TYR A 334 20.83 1.42 -15.93
C TYR A 334 21.37 0.52 -14.81
N PRO A 335 22.20 -0.51 -15.11
CA PRO A 335 22.75 -1.41 -14.09
C PRO A 335 23.48 -0.70 -12.95
N GLU A 336 24.05 0.49 -13.21
CA GLU A 336 24.72 1.34 -12.23
C GLU A 336 23.80 1.87 -11.13
N GLN A 337 22.48 1.74 -11.27
CA GLN A 337 21.51 2.07 -10.23
C GLN A 337 21.43 1.00 -9.13
N ILE A 338 21.95 -0.21 -9.36
CA ILE A 338 22.01 -1.24 -8.32
C ILE A 338 22.94 -0.74 -7.21
N PRO A 339 22.43 -0.47 -5.99
CA PRO A 339 23.25 0.11 -4.96
C PRO A 339 24.24 -0.94 -4.42
N SER A 340 25.42 -0.48 -4.00
CA SER A 340 26.51 -1.35 -3.56
C SER A 340 26.14 -2.26 -2.39
N TRP A 341 25.22 -1.83 -1.53
CA TRP A 341 24.76 -2.62 -0.38
C TRP A 341 23.87 -3.81 -0.77
N LEU A 342 23.18 -3.77 -1.92
CA LEU A 342 22.09 -4.71 -2.20
C LEU A 342 22.58 -6.14 -2.43
N ALA A 343 23.65 -6.31 -3.19
CA ALA A 343 24.17 -7.64 -3.51
C ALA A 343 24.68 -8.38 -2.25
N ASP A 344 25.29 -7.64 -1.31
CA ASP A 344 25.76 -8.19 -0.04
C ASP A 344 24.62 -8.38 0.97
N TRP A 345 23.55 -7.59 0.83
CA TRP A 345 22.40 -7.64 1.72
C TRP A 345 21.38 -8.73 1.32
N ILE A 346 21.18 -9.03 0.04
CA ILE A 346 20.17 -10.03 -0.32
C ILE A 346 20.64 -11.46 0.03
N PRO A 347 19.82 -12.30 0.67
CA PRO A 347 20.19 -13.68 0.99
C PRO A 347 20.07 -14.60 -0.24
N ASP A 348 20.79 -15.72 -0.23
CA ASP A 348 20.71 -16.75 -1.28
C ASP A 348 19.28 -17.31 -1.46
N LYS A 349 18.54 -17.41 -0.35
CA LYS A 349 17.15 -17.87 -0.30
C LYS A 349 16.27 -16.77 0.28
N GLY A 350 15.65 -16.00 -0.58
CA GLY A 350 14.76 -14.92 -0.21
C GLY A 350 14.65 -13.91 -1.32
N GLY A 351 13.86 -12.88 -1.07
CA GLY A 351 13.63 -11.78 -1.99
C GLY A 351 12.51 -10.90 -1.48
N TYR A 352 12.29 -9.78 -2.14
CA TYR A 352 11.24 -8.83 -1.77
C TYR A 352 10.73 -8.09 -2.98
N LEU A 353 9.64 -7.35 -2.79
CA LEU A 353 9.15 -6.37 -3.75
C LEU A 353 9.86 -5.04 -3.47
N ILE A 354 10.55 -4.49 -4.46
CA ILE A 354 11.26 -3.20 -4.39
C ILE A 354 10.30 -2.05 -4.04
N GLY A 355 10.86 -0.94 -3.56
CA GLY A 355 10.08 0.21 -3.10
C GLY A 355 9.34 0.95 -4.19
N ASN A 356 9.90 1.05 -5.40
CA ASN A 356 9.35 1.86 -6.48
C ASN A 356 9.93 1.46 -7.85
N LEU A 357 9.14 1.64 -8.91
CA LEU A 357 9.58 1.43 -10.29
C LEU A 357 9.00 2.51 -11.19
N GLN A 358 9.87 3.20 -11.93
CA GLN A 358 9.54 4.31 -12.83
C GLN A 358 10.35 4.18 -14.14
N PRO A 359 10.01 4.94 -15.20
CA PRO A 359 10.86 5.04 -16.38
C PRO A 359 12.28 5.45 -16.00
N ALA A 360 13.25 4.60 -16.35
CA ALA A 360 14.68 4.73 -16.07
C ALA A 360 15.04 4.84 -14.57
N HIS A 361 14.18 4.43 -13.64
CA HIS A 361 14.48 4.50 -12.22
C HIS A 361 13.89 3.33 -11.42
N MET A 362 14.72 2.68 -10.61
CA MET A 362 14.33 1.59 -9.72
C MET A 362 14.78 1.89 -8.28
N ASP A 363 13.83 1.97 -7.35
CA ASP A 363 14.14 2.18 -5.93
C ASP A 363 14.23 0.82 -5.22
N PHE A 364 15.46 0.38 -5.00
CA PHE A 364 15.74 -0.91 -4.37
C PHE A 364 15.48 -0.94 -2.86
N ARG A 365 15.11 0.16 -2.19
CA ARG A 365 14.85 0.10 -0.74
C ARG A 365 13.74 -0.90 -0.40
N PHE A 366 13.90 -1.64 0.69
CA PHE A 366 12.86 -2.49 1.25
C PHE A 366 11.85 -1.61 2.01
N PHE A 367 10.56 -1.74 1.71
CA PHE A 367 9.47 -1.07 2.43
C PHE A 367 8.58 -2.12 3.08
N SER A 368 8.47 -2.05 4.41
CA SER A 368 7.89 -3.15 5.18
C SER A 368 6.39 -3.28 5.00
N LEU A 369 5.65 -2.17 5.06
CA LEU A 369 4.20 -2.20 4.89
C LEU A 369 3.83 -2.74 3.51
N GLY A 370 4.45 -2.24 2.44
CA GLY A 370 4.21 -2.72 1.08
C GLY A 370 4.45 -4.23 0.92
N ASN A 371 5.55 -4.76 1.47
CA ASN A 371 5.89 -6.18 1.38
C ASN A 371 4.96 -7.07 2.23
N LEU A 372 4.74 -6.72 3.50
CA LEU A 372 3.84 -7.47 4.38
C LEU A 372 2.41 -7.43 3.89
N TRP A 373 1.95 -6.27 3.40
CA TRP A 373 0.61 -6.12 2.86
C TRP A 373 0.43 -6.85 1.52
N ALA A 374 1.49 -6.98 0.72
CA ALA A 374 1.45 -7.82 -0.48
C ALA A 374 1.22 -9.31 -0.15
N ILE A 375 1.72 -9.79 1.01
CA ILE A 375 1.42 -11.13 1.52
C ILE A 375 -0.05 -11.20 1.96
N VAL A 376 -0.47 -10.31 2.85
CA VAL A 376 -1.84 -10.27 3.42
C VAL A 376 -2.91 -10.19 2.33
N SER A 377 -2.67 -9.38 1.30
CA SER A 377 -3.60 -9.17 0.18
C SER A 377 -3.49 -10.20 -0.94
N SER A 378 -2.62 -11.22 -0.81
CA SER A 378 -2.29 -12.21 -1.85
C SER A 378 -1.81 -11.61 -3.18
N LEU A 379 -1.27 -10.39 -3.14
CA LEU A 379 -0.58 -9.79 -4.27
C LEU A 379 0.71 -10.56 -4.57
N ALA A 380 1.48 -10.90 -3.54
CA ALA A 380 2.62 -11.80 -3.67
C ALA A 380 2.13 -13.23 -3.97
N THR A 381 2.84 -13.94 -4.84
CA THR A 381 2.66 -15.40 -4.97
C THR A 381 3.14 -16.11 -3.71
N GLN A 382 2.74 -17.37 -3.51
CA GLN A 382 3.19 -18.17 -2.36
C GLN A 382 4.72 -18.19 -2.22
N LYS A 383 5.43 -18.42 -3.32
CA LYS A 383 6.89 -18.42 -3.36
C LYS A 383 7.48 -17.05 -2.98
N GLN A 384 6.87 -15.96 -3.42
CA GLN A 384 7.32 -14.61 -3.09
C GLN A 384 7.05 -14.27 -1.62
N ALA A 385 5.89 -14.68 -1.09
CA ALA A 385 5.56 -14.51 0.32
C ALA A 385 6.56 -15.25 1.23
N GLU A 386 6.86 -16.51 0.92
CA GLU A 386 7.92 -17.27 1.59
C GLU A 386 9.28 -16.58 1.43
N GLY A 387 9.59 -16.07 0.25
CA GLY A 387 10.83 -15.33 0.00
C GLY A 387 10.97 -14.06 0.84
N ILE A 388 9.89 -13.30 1.03
CA ILE A 388 9.85 -12.11 1.88
C ILE A 388 10.05 -12.50 3.35
N LEU A 389 9.36 -13.53 3.82
CA LEU A 389 9.49 -13.99 5.21
C LEU A 389 10.89 -14.53 5.49
N ASN A 390 11.46 -15.33 4.58
CA ASN A 390 12.85 -15.80 4.67
C ASN A 390 13.86 -14.65 4.69
N LEU A 391 13.62 -13.58 3.91
CA LEU A 391 14.44 -12.36 3.96
C LEU A 391 14.36 -11.71 5.34
N ILE A 392 13.16 -11.51 5.89
CA ILE A 392 12.95 -10.89 7.21
C ILE A 392 13.64 -11.71 8.30
N GLU A 393 13.51 -13.04 8.27
CA GLU A 393 14.18 -13.93 9.22
C GLU A 393 15.71 -13.86 9.09
N THR A 394 16.23 -13.85 7.85
CA THR A 394 17.68 -13.82 7.61
C THR A 394 18.29 -12.45 7.93
N LYS A 395 17.54 -11.37 7.73
CA LYS A 395 17.95 -9.98 7.98
C LYS A 395 17.22 -9.38 9.18
N TRP A 396 16.99 -10.22 10.20
CA TRP A 396 16.27 -9.85 11.41
C TRP A 396 16.88 -8.62 12.09
N ASP A 397 18.21 -8.58 12.21
CA ASP A 397 18.92 -7.47 12.85
C ASP A 397 18.79 -6.15 12.08
N ASP A 398 18.59 -6.21 10.76
CA ASP A 398 18.43 -5.02 9.93
C ASP A 398 16.97 -4.55 9.87
N ILE A 399 16.00 -5.48 9.83
CA ILE A 399 14.58 -5.15 9.60
C ILE A 399 13.80 -4.99 10.92
N VAL A 400 14.13 -5.79 11.93
CA VAL A 400 13.41 -5.84 13.23
C VAL A 400 14.28 -5.34 14.38
N ALA A 401 15.52 -5.81 14.49
CA ALA A 401 16.43 -5.48 15.59
C ALA A 401 15.74 -5.64 16.97
N ASN A 402 15.83 -4.59 17.81
CA ASN A 402 15.21 -4.52 19.13
C ASN A 402 13.79 -3.91 19.12
N MET A 403 13.29 -3.44 17.97
CA MET A 403 12.00 -2.76 17.88
C MET A 403 11.30 -3.08 16.55
N PRO A 404 10.34 -4.02 16.52
CA PRO A 404 9.57 -4.30 15.31
C PRO A 404 8.73 -3.07 14.93
N LEU A 405 8.79 -2.57 13.71
CA LEU A 405 9.69 -2.94 12.61
C LEU A 405 10.18 -1.68 11.90
N LYS A 406 11.32 -1.74 11.21
CA LYS A 406 11.76 -0.60 10.38
C LYS A 406 10.73 -0.31 9.30
N ILE A 407 10.42 0.97 9.07
CA ILE A 407 9.50 1.40 8.01
C ILE A 407 10.06 1.12 6.62
N CYS A 408 11.36 1.38 6.45
CA CYS A 408 12.13 1.03 5.26
C CYS A 408 13.59 0.74 5.60
N TYR A 409 14.30 0.09 4.66
CA TYR A 409 15.72 -0.19 4.76
C TYR A 409 16.43 -0.10 3.39
N PRO A 410 17.65 0.44 3.32
CA PRO A 410 18.36 1.20 4.36
C PRO A 410 17.84 2.65 4.50
N ALA A 411 18.44 3.40 5.43
CA ALA A 411 18.23 4.85 5.50
C ALA A 411 18.90 5.57 4.32
N LEU A 412 18.42 6.76 4.00
CA LEU A 412 19.13 7.67 3.09
C LEU A 412 20.21 8.41 3.90
N GLU A 413 21.44 8.39 3.43
CA GLU A 413 22.57 9.00 4.14
C GLU A 413 23.20 10.15 3.35
N TYR A 414 23.81 11.10 4.07
CA TYR A 414 24.61 12.19 3.53
C TYR A 414 23.94 12.92 2.34
N GLU A 415 24.49 12.76 1.13
CA GLU A 415 24.04 13.47 -0.05
C GLU A 415 22.71 12.94 -0.59
N GLU A 416 22.44 11.64 -0.45
CA GLU A 416 21.14 11.06 -0.78
C GLU A 416 20.04 11.66 0.09
N TRP A 417 20.29 11.78 1.40
CA TRP A 417 19.36 12.46 2.32
C TRP A 417 19.12 13.90 1.88
N ARG A 418 20.17 14.68 1.58
CA ARG A 418 20.03 16.08 1.15
C ARG A 418 19.20 16.20 -0.13
N ILE A 419 19.51 15.40 -1.14
CA ILE A 419 18.87 15.50 -2.46
C ILE A 419 17.44 14.99 -2.43
N ILE A 420 17.22 13.80 -1.89
CA ILE A 420 15.93 13.10 -1.96
C ILE A 420 14.93 13.74 -0.98
N THR A 421 15.33 13.98 0.27
CA THR A 421 14.42 14.54 1.27
C THR A 421 14.33 16.07 1.19
N GLY A 422 15.32 16.72 0.58
CA GLY A 422 15.44 18.19 0.62
C GLY A 422 15.97 18.69 1.97
N CYS A 423 16.92 17.95 2.57
CA CYS A 423 17.48 18.24 3.90
C CYS A 423 16.42 18.22 5.02
N ASP A 424 15.45 17.31 4.97
CA ASP A 424 14.35 17.24 5.95
C ASP A 424 14.87 16.81 7.32
N PRO A 425 14.84 17.70 8.34
CA PRO A 425 15.42 17.40 9.66
C PRO A 425 14.62 16.37 10.45
N LYS A 426 13.39 16.02 10.04
CA LYS A 426 12.61 14.95 10.67
C LYS A 426 12.95 13.56 10.15
N ASN A 427 13.60 13.46 8.99
CA ASN A 427 13.95 12.20 8.33
C ASN A 427 15.47 12.03 8.28
N THR A 428 16.17 12.24 9.40
CA THR A 428 17.61 11.97 9.49
C THR A 428 17.89 10.46 9.39
N PHE A 429 19.11 10.10 9.03
CA PHE A 429 19.56 8.70 9.13
C PHE A 429 19.57 8.22 10.59
N TRP A 430 19.41 6.90 10.78
CA TRP A 430 19.10 6.23 12.05
C TRP A 430 20.28 6.13 13.00
#